data_AF-A0A2T0M442-F1
#
_entry.id   AF-A0A2T0M442-F1
#
_cell.length_a   1.000
_cell.length_b   1.000
_cell.length_c   1.000
_cell.angle_alpha   90.00
_cell.angle_beta   90.00
_cell.angle_gamma   90.00
#
_symmetry.space_group_name_H-M   'P 1'
#
loop_
_entity.id
_entity.type
_entity.pdbx_description
1 polymer ?
#
loop_
_entity_poly.entity_id
_entity_poly.type
_entity_poly.pdbx_seq_one_letter_code
_entity_poly.pdbx_strand_id
1 'polypeptide(L)'
;MSFSARMAGLRNRAAVVAAASVVAAGLGAGLGAAPAAADVHRGVAGCFAWSWGDGNTSVTVYWHNRCKTRHKLTIKYSLSWTTKTYTAKVGGDGKGHKRFQTASIVSIKDSGRV
;
A
#
# COMPACT_ATOMS: atom_id res chain seq x y z
N MET A 1 -19.88 38.63 29.13
CA MET A 1 -19.87 38.17 27.73
C MET A 1 -20.03 36.67 27.72
N SER A 2 -21.07 36.22 27.00
CA SER A 2 -21.35 34.89 26.45
C SER A 2 -21.37 33.64 27.34
N PHE A 3 -22.61 33.20 27.54
CA PHE A 3 -23.07 31.88 27.95
C PHE A 3 -22.78 30.82 26.88
N SER A 4 -22.62 29.56 27.30
CA SER A 4 -23.38 28.47 26.66
C SER A 4 -23.52 27.28 27.59
N ALA A 5 -24.78 26.97 27.85
CA ALA A 5 -25.27 25.97 28.78
C ALA A 5 -25.14 24.55 28.19
N ARG A 6 -24.97 23.60 29.11
CA ARG A 6 -25.32 22.20 28.92
C ARG A 6 -26.80 22.07 28.60
N MET A 7 -27.18 21.24 27.62
CA MET A 7 -28.42 20.50 27.75
C MET A 7 -28.33 19.14 27.06
N ALA A 8 -28.68 18.14 27.84
CA ALA A 8 -28.71 16.73 27.51
C ALA A 8 -30.01 16.34 26.79
N GLY A 9 -29.99 15.16 26.18
CA GLY A 9 -31.07 14.20 26.39
C GLY A 9 -32.05 14.01 25.24
N LEU A 10 -31.83 12.87 24.55
CA LEU A 10 -32.73 12.04 23.75
C LEU A 10 -34.24 12.31 23.85
N ARG A 11 -34.94 12.15 22.71
CA ARG A 11 -36.02 11.16 22.55
C ARG A 11 -36.51 11.01 21.09
N ASN A 12 -36.55 9.75 20.64
CA ASN A 12 -37.12 9.25 19.39
C ASN A 12 -38.56 9.72 19.13
N ARG A 13 -38.91 9.91 17.85
CA ARG A 13 -39.81 9.03 17.06
C ARG A 13 -40.20 9.71 15.73
N ALA A 14 -40.02 8.94 14.64
CA ALA A 14 -40.85 8.87 13.42
C ALA A 14 -41.08 10.17 12.61
N ALA A 15 -41.21 10.20 11.29
CA ALA A 15 -41.02 9.30 10.16
C ALA A 15 -41.29 10.17 8.90
N VAL A 16 -41.06 9.58 7.72
CA VAL A 16 -41.62 9.98 6.41
C VAL A 16 -40.81 10.97 5.55
N VAL A 17 -39.98 10.36 4.69
CA VAL A 17 -39.86 10.54 3.23
C VAL A 17 -40.40 11.84 2.61
N ALA A 18 -39.47 12.67 2.11
CA ALA A 18 -39.63 13.58 0.97
C ALA A 18 -38.22 14.00 0.55
N ALA A 19 -37.78 14.07 -0.70
CA ALA A 19 -38.37 13.83 -2.00
C ALA A 19 -37.20 13.48 -2.93
N ALA A 20 -37.44 12.61 -3.92
CA ALA A 20 -36.47 12.39 -4.99
C ALA A 20 -36.36 13.67 -5.84
N SER A 21 -35.27 14.40 -5.72
CA SER A 21 -34.88 15.42 -6.70
C SER A 21 -33.86 14.80 -7.65
N VAL A 22 -34.36 14.30 -8.79
CA VAL A 22 -33.55 13.90 -9.93
C VAL A 22 -32.99 15.19 -10.53
N VAL A 23 -31.72 15.50 -10.29
CA VAL A 23 -31.02 16.56 -11.03
C VAL A 23 -30.26 15.89 -12.15
N ALA A 24 -30.85 15.95 -13.34
CA ALA A 24 -30.21 15.54 -14.58
C ALA A 24 -29.19 16.58 -15.04
N ALA A 25 -27.98 16.09 -15.31
CA ALA A 25 -27.01 16.58 -16.29
C ALA A 25 -26.47 18.01 -16.14
N GLY A 26 -25.37 18.13 -15.40
CA GLY A 26 -24.28 19.04 -15.75
C GLY A 26 -23.15 18.24 -16.40
N LEU A 27 -23.10 18.21 -17.74
CA LEU A 27 -21.94 17.76 -18.51
C LEU A 27 -20.78 18.73 -18.23
N GLY A 28 -20.00 18.41 -17.21
CA GLY A 28 -18.72 19.04 -16.88
C GLY A 28 -17.81 17.99 -16.28
N ALA A 29 -17.92 16.76 -16.77
CA ALA A 29 -17.10 15.64 -16.36
C ALA A 29 -15.72 15.80 -17.01
N GLY A 30 -14.93 16.74 -16.48
CA GLY A 30 -13.49 16.54 -16.41
C GLY A 30 -13.26 15.32 -15.52
N LEU A 31 -13.58 14.14 -16.04
CA LEU A 31 -13.08 12.86 -15.55
C LEU A 31 -11.58 12.92 -15.85
N GLY A 32 -10.85 13.66 -15.02
CA GLY A 32 -9.46 13.31 -14.80
C GLY A 32 -9.50 11.85 -14.43
N ALA A 33 -9.07 11.00 -15.36
CA ALA A 33 -8.98 9.57 -15.14
C ALA A 33 -8.27 9.41 -13.80
N ALA A 34 -9.01 8.95 -12.77
CA ALA A 34 -8.37 8.54 -11.55
C ALA A 34 -7.32 7.52 -11.99
N PRO A 35 -6.02 7.74 -11.72
CA PRO A 35 -5.01 6.79 -12.15
C PRO A 35 -5.45 5.43 -11.60
N ALA A 36 -5.51 4.43 -12.48
CA ALA A 36 -5.84 3.08 -12.08
C ALA A 36 -5.01 2.77 -10.83
N ALA A 37 -5.68 2.47 -9.71
CA ALA A 37 -5.01 2.28 -8.45
C ALA A 37 -4.02 1.12 -8.64
N ALA A 38 -2.71 1.43 -8.67
CA ALA A 38 -1.70 0.41 -8.82
C ALA A 38 -1.81 -0.55 -7.63
N ASP A 39 -2.01 -1.84 -7.90
CA ASP A 39 -2.13 -2.84 -6.85
C ASP A 39 -0.84 -2.88 -6.04
N VAL A 40 -0.99 -2.86 -4.71
CA VAL A 40 0.14 -2.91 -3.79
C VAL A 40 0.27 -4.31 -3.23
N HIS A 41 1.32 -4.99 -3.68
CA HIS A 41 1.72 -6.29 -3.16
C HIS A 41 2.41 -6.10 -1.81
N ARG A 42 1.99 -6.87 -0.81
CA ARG A 42 2.57 -6.85 0.53
C ARG A 42 2.73 -8.26 1.03
N GLY A 43 3.71 -8.45 1.89
CA GLY A 43 3.91 -9.75 2.49
C GLY A 43 4.97 -9.75 3.56
N VAL A 44 5.11 -10.92 4.16
CA VAL A 44 6.05 -11.19 5.22
C VAL A 44 6.78 -12.47 4.88
N ALA A 45 8.10 -12.42 4.88
CA ALA A 45 8.96 -13.58 4.73
C ALA A 45 9.94 -13.61 5.90
N GLY A 46 9.72 -14.54 6.84
CA GLY A 46 10.53 -14.66 8.06
C GLY A 46 10.61 -13.32 8.82
N CYS A 47 11.83 -12.81 8.97
CA CYS A 47 12.09 -11.54 9.63
C CYS A 47 11.68 -10.31 8.81
N PHE A 48 11.51 -10.41 7.49
CA PHE A 48 11.23 -9.25 6.65
C PHE A 48 9.76 -9.05 6.37
N ALA A 49 9.24 -7.85 6.61
CA ALA A 49 8.04 -7.35 5.96
C ALA A 49 8.44 -6.60 4.69
N TRP A 50 7.68 -6.77 3.61
CA TRP A 50 7.98 -6.14 2.33
C TRP A 50 6.70 -5.65 1.63
N SER A 51 6.89 -4.70 0.71
CA SER A 51 5.83 -4.22 -0.16
C SER A 51 6.38 -3.65 -1.46
N TRP A 52 5.63 -3.77 -2.55
CA TRP A 52 5.84 -2.99 -3.78
C TRP A 52 4.50 -2.70 -4.44
N GLY A 53 4.40 -1.55 -5.10
CA GLY A 53 3.28 -1.28 -6.00
C GLY A 53 3.58 -1.80 -7.40
N ASP A 54 2.54 -2.13 -8.15
CA ASP A 54 2.66 -2.38 -9.57
C ASP A 54 3.22 -1.14 -10.28
N GLY A 55 4.14 -1.39 -11.21
CA GLY A 55 4.81 -0.36 -11.98
C GLY A 55 4.89 -0.80 -13.43
N ASN A 56 4.84 0.16 -14.35
CA ASN A 56 4.80 -0.16 -15.78
C ASN A 56 6.14 -0.74 -16.29
N THR A 57 7.25 -0.04 -16.01
CA THR A 57 8.60 -0.42 -16.48
C THR A 57 9.56 -0.69 -15.33
N SER A 58 9.16 -0.34 -14.10
CA SER A 58 9.99 -0.50 -12.92
C SER A 58 9.13 -0.55 -11.67
N VAL A 59 9.52 -1.40 -10.72
CA VAL A 59 8.93 -1.44 -9.38
C VAL A 59 9.98 -1.11 -8.33
N THR A 60 9.54 -0.50 -7.25
CA THR A 60 10.37 -0.29 -6.06
C THR A 60 9.87 -1.20 -4.96
N VAL A 61 10.72 -2.14 -4.55
CA VAL A 61 10.45 -3.01 -3.41
C VAL A 61 10.97 -2.33 -2.16
N TYR A 62 10.10 -2.18 -1.18
CA TYR A 62 10.41 -1.70 0.16
C TYR A 62 10.44 -2.89 1.11
N TRP A 63 11.32 -2.85 2.11
CA TRP A 63 11.38 -3.87 3.14
C TRP A 63 11.77 -3.31 4.51
N HIS A 64 11.40 -4.05 5.55
CA HIS A 64 11.75 -3.80 6.93
C HIS A 64 12.10 -5.13 7.60
N ASN A 65 13.32 -5.25 8.11
CA ASN A 65 13.71 -6.33 9.00
C ASN A 65 13.05 -6.09 10.36
N ARG A 66 12.11 -6.94 10.75
CA ARG A 66 11.39 -6.85 12.04
C ARG A 66 12.12 -7.57 13.17
N CYS A 67 13.22 -8.27 12.85
CA CYS A 67 14.05 -8.92 13.84
C CYS A 67 15.16 -7.97 14.29
N LYS A 68 15.62 -8.13 15.54
CA LYS A 68 16.74 -7.35 16.11
C LYS A 68 18.12 -7.78 15.59
N THR A 69 18.18 -8.92 14.89
CA THR A 69 19.41 -9.45 14.31
C THR A 69 19.52 -9.13 12.83
N ARG A 70 20.74 -9.14 12.30
CA ARG A 70 21.00 -8.93 10.88
C ARG A 70 20.60 -10.17 10.07
N HIS A 71 19.82 -9.96 9.01
CA HIS A 71 19.32 -11.04 8.15
C HIS A 71 19.58 -10.71 6.67
N LYS A 72 19.54 -11.75 5.84
CA LYS A 72 19.75 -11.65 4.39
C LYS A 72 18.40 -11.68 3.68
N LEU A 73 18.03 -10.60 3.01
CA LEU A 73 16.87 -10.54 2.13
C LEU A 73 17.29 -10.97 0.72
N THR A 74 16.53 -11.89 0.11
CA THR A 74 16.74 -12.32 -1.28
C THR A 74 15.48 -12.05 -2.10
N ILE A 75 15.64 -11.26 -3.16
CA ILE A 75 14.59 -10.87 -4.10
C ILE A 75 14.93 -11.46 -5.47
N LYS A 76 14.04 -12.30 -6.00
CA LYS A 76 14.13 -12.85 -7.35
C LYS A 76 13.18 -12.06 -8.27
N TYR A 77 13.67 -11.59 -9.41
CA TYR A 77 12.91 -10.75 -10.35
C TYR A 77 13.21 -11.12 -11.79
N SER A 78 12.22 -10.99 -12.68
CA SER A 78 12.33 -11.37 -14.09
C SER A 78 12.61 -10.14 -14.97
N LEU A 79 13.46 -10.29 -15.99
CA LEU A 79 13.73 -9.28 -17.04
C LEU A 79 13.18 -9.78 -18.39
N SER A 80 12.00 -10.40 -18.37
CA SER A 80 11.33 -11.07 -19.50
C SER A 80 12.02 -12.37 -19.95
N TRP A 81 13.27 -12.31 -20.41
CA TRP A 81 14.00 -13.44 -20.98
C TRP A 81 14.93 -14.14 -19.97
N THR A 82 15.09 -13.59 -18.77
CA THR A 82 15.92 -14.17 -17.72
C THR A 82 15.40 -13.81 -16.34
N THR A 83 15.85 -14.55 -15.33
CA THR A 83 15.57 -14.22 -13.93
C THR A 83 16.86 -13.90 -13.21
N LYS A 84 16.87 -12.80 -12.46
CA LYS A 84 18.01 -12.37 -11.65
C LYS A 84 17.63 -12.39 -10.17
N THR A 85 18.68 -12.46 -9.34
CA THR A 85 18.56 -12.47 -7.90
C THR A 85 19.31 -11.28 -7.33
N TYR A 86 18.64 -10.51 -6.48
CA TYR A 86 19.23 -9.46 -5.67
C TYR A 86 19.26 -9.91 -4.22
N THR A 87 20.37 -9.65 -3.53
CA THR A 87 20.55 -10.00 -2.13
C THR A 87 21.02 -8.77 -1.35
N ALA A 88 20.38 -8.49 -0.22
CA ALA A 88 20.76 -7.44 0.71
C ALA A 88 20.97 -8.01 2.11
N LYS A 89 22.05 -7.59 2.78
CA LYS A 89 22.22 -7.82 4.22
C LYS A 89 21.63 -6.63 4.95
N VAL A 90 20.64 -6.86 5.79
CA VAL A 90 19.90 -5.79 6.47
C VAL A 90 20.07 -5.96 7.96
N GLY A 91 20.55 -4.92 8.65
CA GLY A 91 20.68 -4.90 10.10
C GLY A 91 19.35 -5.15 10.82
N GLY A 92 19.42 -5.40 12.13
CA GLY A 92 18.22 -5.50 12.96
C GLY A 92 17.40 -4.22 12.90
N ASP A 93 16.07 -4.35 12.85
CA ASP A 93 15.13 -3.23 12.68
C ASP A 93 15.40 -2.36 11.42
N GLY A 94 16.26 -2.85 10.53
CA GLY A 94 16.73 -2.11 9.36
C GLY A 94 15.68 -2.05 8.26
N LYS A 95 15.54 -0.89 7.64
CA LYS A 95 14.66 -0.66 6.50
C LYS A 95 15.49 -0.42 5.24
N GLY A 96 14.89 -0.67 4.09
CA GLY A 96 15.52 -0.37 2.81
C GLY A 96 14.54 -0.45 1.65
N HIS A 97 15.03 -0.05 0.49
CA HIS A 97 14.30 -0.20 -0.76
C HIS A 97 15.26 -0.42 -1.92
N LYS A 98 14.75 -1.02 -2.99
CA LYS A 98 15.48 -1.17 -4.26
C LYS A 98 14.49 -1.02 -5.41
N ARG A 99 14.86 -0.15 -6.35
CA ARG A 99 14.20 -0.07 -7.65
C ARG A 99 14.77 -1.14 -8.57
N PHE A 100 13.89 -1.91 -9.19
CA PHE A 100 14.21 -2.88 -10.22
C PHE A 100 13.68 -2.37 -11.56
N GLN A 101 14.47 -2.49 -12.63
CA GLN A 101 14.05 -2.13 -14.00
C GLN A 101 13.19 -3.25 -14.61
N THR A 102 12.17 -3.67 -13.87
CA THR A 102 11.16 -4.64 -14.28
C THR A 102 9.87 -4.39 -13.51
N ALA A 103 8.76 -4.84 -14.07
CA ALA A 103 7.47 -4.95 -13.39
C ALA A 103 7.33 -6.27 -12.58
N SER A 104 8.21 -7.25 -12.83
CA SER A 104 7.96 -8.63 -12.41
C SER A 104 8.84 -9.07 -11.24
N ILE A 105 8.29 -9.00 -10.02
CA ILE A 105 8.87 -9.65 -8.84
C ILE A 105 8.38 -11.10 -8.77
N VAL A 106 9.32 -12.04 -8.71
CA VAL A 106 9.03 -13.48 -8.71
C VAL A 106 8.91 -14.02 -7.30
N SER A 107 9.82 -13.63 -6.40
CA SER A 107 9.74 -14.02 -4.99
C SER A 107 10.60 -13.14 -4.11
N ILE A 108 10.19 -13.00 -2.85
CA ILE A 108 10.96 -12.35 -1.79
C ILE A 108 11.04 -13.30 -0.60
N LYS A 109 12.26 -13.59 -0.14
CA LYS A 109 12.52 -14.55 0.95
C LYS A 109 13.55 -14.04 1.94
N ASP A 110 13.41 -14.44 3.19
CA ASP A 110 14.46 -14.35 4.20
C ASP A 110 15.39 -15.56 4.05
N SER A 111 16.66 -15.29 3.74
CA SER A 111 17.72 -16.30 3.57
C SER A 111 18.50 -16.54 4.86
N GLY A 112 18.02 -16.04 6.00
CA GLY A 112 18.54 -16.31 7.33
C GLY A 112 19.48 -15.24 7.88
N ARG A 113 19.94 -15.48 9.10
CA ARG A 113 20.83 -14.61 9.87
C ARG A 113 22.26 -14.60 9.29
N VAL A 114 22.91 -13.44 9.31
CA VAL A 114 24.29 -13.23 8.80
C VAL A 114 25.11 -12.23 9.63
#